data_AF-A0A6G3MMK7-F1
#
_entry.id   AF-A0A6G3MMK7-F1
#
_cell.length_a   1.000
_cell.length_b   1.000
_cell.length_c   1.000
_cell.angle_alpha   90.00
_cell.angle_beta   90.00
_cell.angle_gamma   90.00
#
_symmetry.space_group_name_H-M   'P 1'
#
loop_
_entity.id
_entity.type
_entity.pdbx_description
1 polymer ?
#
loop_
_entity_poly.entity_id
_entity_poly.type
_entity_poly.pdbx_seq_one_letter_code
_entity_poly.pdbx_strand_id
1 'polypeptide(L)'
;MYNQHSISKLIGSGRSVGDIVYFNDEEVEIDDYLGEIKTKLKQPYSDTGLKAHWLAIGGVQPCIPENPILIDAETNNLKKTPSLRDERLPLSFHLQVYYKEITEASIGTIEEKRKEALASLQRDPSIKYLIVPLCSFIFQGI
;
A
#
# COMPACT_ATOMS: atom_id res chain seq x y z
N MET A 1 -9.59 -8.41 -52.65
CA MET A 1 -10.44 -9.40 -53.33
C MET A 1 -9.68 -10.71 -53.50
N TYR A 2 -9.63 -11.53 -52.45
CA TYR A 2 -9.18 -12.92 -52.60
C TYR A 2 -10.37 -13.73 -53.12
N ASN A 3 -10.26 -14.19 -54.37
CA ASN A 3 -11.32 -14.92 -55.04
C ASN A 3 -11.50 -16.30 -54.37
N GLN A 4 -12.63 -16.56 -53.73
CA GLN A 4 -12.93 -17.85 -53.10
C GLN A 4 -12.86 -19.03 -54.07
N HIS A 5 -13.02 -18.78 -55.38
CA HIS A 5 -12.83 -19.80 -56.42
C HIS A 5 -11.36 -20.26 -56.60
N SER A 6 -10.39 -19.49 -56.11
CA SER A 6 -8.97 -19.86 -56.19
C SER A 6 -8.58 -20.89 -55.14
N ILE A 7 -9.25 -20.90 -53.98
CA ILE A 7 -8.95 -21.82 -52.87
C ILE A 7 -9.51 -23.23 -53.17
N SER A 8 -10.71 -23.32 -53.76
CA SER A 8 -11.31 -24.61 -54.13
C SER A 8 -10.49 -25.37 -55.18
N LYS A 9 -9.75 -24.66 -56.05
CA LYS A 9 -8.88 -25.27 -57.07
C LYS A 9 -7.63 -25.94 -56.49
N LEU A 10 -7.18 -25.58 -55.28
CA LEU A 10 -6.02 -26.21 -54.63
C LEU A 10 -6.37 -27.57 -54.01
N ILE A 11 -7.65 -27.81 -53.70
CA ILE A 11 -8.15 -29.01 -53.03
C ILE A 11 -8.43 -30.14 -54.04
N GLY A 12 -8.65 -29.82 -55.31
CA GLY A 12 -9.00 -30.79 -56.36
C GLY A 12 -7.84 -31.58 -56.99
N SER A 13 -6.58 -31.28 -56.65
CA SER A 13 -5.41 -31.88 -57.30
C SER A 13 -4.55 -32.72 -56.35
N GLY A 14 -5.13 -33.79 -55.79
CA GLY A 14 -4.49 -35.07 -55.47
C GLY A 14 -3.16 -35.13 -54.68
N ARG A 15 -2.68 -34.03 -54.11
CA ARG A 15 -1.55 -34.00 -53.17
C ARG A 15 -2.09 -33.52 -51.83
N SER A 16 -1.69 -34.20 -50.76
CA SER A 16 -1.99 -33.87 -49.37
C SER A 16 -1.40 -32.50 -49.04
N VAL A 17 -2.11 -31.44 -49.41
CA VAL A 17 -1.87 -30.07 -48.96
C VAL A 17 -2.34 -30.04 -47.52
N GLY A 18 -1.43 -29.78 -46.59
CA GLY A 18 -1.74 -29.63 -45.17
C GLY A 18 -2.87 -28.63 -44.94
N ASP A 19 -3.57 -28.77 -43.82
CA ASP A 19 -4.78 -28.00 -43.50
C ASP A 19 -4.62 -26.50 -43.81
N ILE A 20 -5.35 -26.04 -44.82
CA ILE A 20 -5.38 -24.62 -45.19
C ILE A 20 -6.29 -23.93 -44.19
N VAL A 21 -5.69 -23.26 -43.21
CA VAL A 21 -6.40 -22.40 -42.27
C VAL A 21 -6.46 -21.00 -42.85
N TYR A 22 -7.66 -20.52 -43.16
CA TYR A 22 -7.91 -19.13 -43.49
C TYR A 22 -8.78 -18.50 -42.40
N PHE A 23 -8.58 -17.21 -42.18
CA PHE A 23 -9.47 -16.43 -41.33
C PHE A 23 -10.69 -16.03 -42.16
N ASN A 24 -11.88 -16.44 -41.70
CA ASN A 24 -13.11 -15.95 -42.26
C ASN A 24 -13.36 -14.55 -41.71
N ASP A 25 -13.36 -13.54 -42.58
CA ASP A 25 -13.63 -12.15 -42.24
C ASP A 25 -14.91 -11.74 -42.99
N GLU A 26 -15.96 -11.41 -42.25
CA GLU A 26 -17.25 -10.99 -42.81
C GLU A 26 -17.21 -9.49 -43.10
N GLU A 27 -17.72 -9.08 -44.26
CA GLU A 27 -17.79 -7.65 -44.61
C GLU A 27 -18.83 -6.95 -43.72
N VAL A 28 -18.40 -5.91 -43.00
CA VAL A 28 -19.26 -5.11 -42.12
C VAL A 28 -19.58 -3.75 -42.77
N GLU A 29 -20.84 -3.33 -42.70
CA GLU A 29 -21.27 -2.01 -43.19
C GLU A 29 -20.67 -0.90 -42.30
N ILE A 30 -20.14 0.15 -42.94
CA ILE A 30 -19.40 1.21 -42.25
C ILE A 30 -20.29 1.93 -41.22
N ASP A 31 -21.56 2.16 -41.56
CA ASP A 31 -22.49 2.86 -40.68
C ASP A 31 -22.83 2.03 -39.43
N ASP A 32 -23.01 0.72 -39.58
CA ASP A 32 -23.21 -0.22 -38.48
C ASP A 32 -21.99 -0.27 -37.56
N TYR A 33 -20.78 -0.32 -38.15
CA TYR A 33 -19.53 -0.31 -37.39
C TYR A 33 -19.35 0.99 -36.59
N LEU A 34 -19.64 2.14 -37.20
CA LEU A 34 -19.55 3.44 -36.53
C LEU A 34 -20.60 3.61 -35.42
N GLY A 35 -21.80 3.06 -35.61
CA GLY A 35 -22.82 2.99 -34.57
C GLY A 35 -22.38 2.11 -33.39
N GLU A 36 -21.79 0.97 -33.69
CA GLU A 36 -21.33 0.02 -32.68
C GLU A 36 -20.13 0.56 -31.87
N ILE A 37 -19.16 1.22 -32.51
CA ILE A 37 -18.03 1.84 -31.78
C ILE A 37 -18.53 2.87 -30.77
N LYS A 38 -19.46 3.75 -31.14
CA LYS A 38 -19.96 4.79 -30.22
C LYS A 38 -20.58 4.20 -28.96
N THR A 39 -21.21 3.03 -29.06
CA THR A 39 -21.80 2.33 -27.91
C THR A 39 -20.79 1.50 -27.12
N LYS A 40 -19.76 0.97 -27.80
CA LYS A 40 -18.67 0.16 -27.21
C LYS A 40 -17.50 0.96 -26.66
N LEU A 41 -17.41 2.26 -26.96
CA LEU A 41 -16.44 3.15 -26.33
C LEU A 41 -16.72 3.17 -24.82
N LYS A 42 -16.02 2.31 -24.10
CA LYS A 42 -15.92 2.39 -22.64
C LYS A 42 -15.52 3.82 -22.32
N GLN A 43 -16.30 4.47 -21.45
CA GLN A 43 -16.00 5.81 -20.97
C GLN A 43 -14.50 5.93 -20.68
N PRO A 44 -13.84 7.04 -21.06
CA PRO A 44 -12.43 7.21 -20.80
C PRO A 44 -12.16 6.87 -19.34
N TYR A 45 -11.19 5.98 -19.10
CA TYR A 45 -10.77 5.59 -17.77
C TYR A 45 -10.64 6.87 -16.93
N SER A 46 -11.40 6.95 -15.84
CA SER A 46 -11.47 8.13 -14.97
C SER A 46 -10.07 8.66 -14.68
N ASP A 47 -9.92 9.99 -14.73
CA ASP A 47 -8.66 10.73 -14.61
C ASP A 47 -7.73 10.14 -13.54
N THR A 48 -6.47 9.94 -13.92
CA THR A 48 -5.42 9.42 -13.03
C THR A 48 -5.27 10.36 -11.82
N GLY A 49 -5.63 9.89 -10.63
CA GLY A 49 -5.57 10.65 -9.38
C GLY A 49 -4.65 9.99 -8.34
N LEU A 50 -3.95 10.82 -7.55
CA LEU A 50 -3.16 10.35 -6.41
C LEU A 50 -3.99 10.43 -5.12
N LYS A 51 -4.08 9.32 -4.37
CA LYS A 51 -4.68 9.28 -3.03
C LYS A 51 -3.64 8.82 -2.02
N ALA A 52 -3.28 9.69 -1.08
CA ALA A 52 -2.39 9.35 0.02
C ALA A 52 -3.15 8.65 1.16
N HIS A 53 -2.53 7.66 1.79
CA HIS A 53 -3.01 7.00 3.01
C HIS A 53 -1.84 6.46 3.83
N TRP A 54 -2.06 6.18 5.12
CA TRP A 54 -1.05 5.63 6.01
C TRP A 54 -0.94 4.11 5.84
N LEU A 55 0.18 3.64 5.29
CA LEU A 55 0.49 2.21 5.21
C LEU A 55 0.88 1.65 6.59
N ALA A 56 1.63 2.40 7.39
CA ALA A 56 2.06 1.97 8.72
C ALA A 56 2.27 3.16 9.67
N ILE A 57 2.01 2.94 10.96
CA ILE A 57 2.31 3.88 12.05
C ILE A 57 3.12 3.12 13.09
N GLY A 58 4.35 3.56 13.36
CA GLY A 58 5.23 2.89 14.32
C GLY A 58 5.57 1.44 13.95
N GLY A 59 5.56 1.10 12.66
CA GLY A 59 5.80 -0.26 12.16
C GLY A 59 4.54 -1.15 12.08
N VAL A 60 3.39 -0.69 12.60
CA VAL A 60 2.12 -1.44 12.56
C VAL A 60 1.21 -0.88 11.47
N GLN A 61 0.63 -1.76 10.65
CA GLN A 61 -0.35 -1.39 9.64
C GLN A 61 -1.70 -1.04 10.30
N PRO A 62 -2.25 0.18 10.10
CA PRO A 62 -3.55 0.53 10.66
C PRO A 62 -4.67 -0.19 9.91
N CYS A 63 -5.73 -0.56 10.63
CA CYS A 63 -6.93 -1.18 10.07
C CYS A 63 -7.83 -0.11 9.40
N ILE A 64 -7.36 0.43 8.29
CA ILE A 64 -8.12 1.33 7.40
C ILE A 64 -8.55 0.58 6.13
N PRO A 65 -9.63 0.99 5.44
CA PRO A 65 -10.11 0.31 4.23
C PRO A 65 -9.07 0.17 3.12
N GLU A 66 -8.13 1.11 3.03
CA GLU A 66 -7.07 1.12 2.02
C GLU A 66 -5.97 0.09 2.29
N ASN A 67 -5.87 -0.43 3.52
CA ASN A 67 -4.86 -1.42 3.89
C ASN A 67 -5.42 -2.84 3.81
N PRO A 68 -4.65 -3.83 3.32
CA PRO A 68 -5.05 -5.22 3.34
C PRO A 68 -5.38 -5.69 4.76
N ILE A 69 -6.51 -6.37 4.91
CA ILE A 69 -6.85 -7.08 6.15
C ILE A 69 -5.99 -8.34 6.16
N LEU A 70 -5.14 -8.49 7.17
CA LEU A 70 -4.42 -9.74 7.41
C LEU A 70 -5.46 -10.80 7.79
N ILE A 71 -5.88 -11.60 6.81
CA ILE A 71 -6.69 -12.79 7.05
C ILE A 71 -5.72 -13.87 7.48
N ASP A 72 -5.53 -14.01 8.78
CA ASP A 72 -4.86 -15.19 9.32
C ASP A 72 -5.68 -16.42 8.88
N ALA A 73 -5.03 -17.40 8.24
CA ALA A 73 -5.66 -18.61 7.70
C ALA A 73 -6.36 -19.49 8.76
N GLU A 74 -6.37 -19.07 10.02
CA GLU A 74 -7.05 -19.72 11.13
C GLU A 74 -7.77 -18.67 11.98
N THR A 75 -8.99 -18.29 11.60
CA THR A 75 -10.19 -18.32 12.45
C THR A 75 -11.29 -17.42 11.90
N ASN A 76 -12.44 -18.04 11.63
CA ASN A 76 -13.74 -17.38 11.50
C ASN A 76 -14.14 -16.73 12.85
N ASN A 77 -13.49 -15.64 13.24
CA ASN A 77 -13.95 -14.80 14.34
C ASN A 77 -13.75 -13.33 13.97
N LEU A 78 -14.76 -12.81 13.27
CA LEU A 78 -15.04 -11.38 13.19
C LEU A 78 -14.91 -10.75 14.58
N LYS A 79 -14.24 -9.60 14.63
CA LYS A 79 -14.04 -8.73 15.82
C LYS A 79 -12.96 -9.21 16.80
N LYS A 80 -11.71 -9.25 16.32
CA LYS A 80 -10.66 -8.63 17.12
C LYS A 80 -10.19 -7.43 16.34
N THR A 81 -10.53 -6.24 16.84
CA THR A 81 -9.59 -5.11 16.77
C THR A 81 -8.21 -5.72 16.94
N PRO A 82 -7.23 -5.51 16.05
CA PRO A 82 -5.88 -5.93 16.36
C PRO A 82 -5.59 -5.25 17.69
N SER A 83 -5.62 -6.05 18.77
CA SER A 83 -5.13 -5.62 20.07
C SER A 83 -3.79 -5.04 19.72
N LEU A 84 -3.60 -3.75 19.98
CA LEU A 84 -2.31 -3.07 19.87
C LEU A 84 -1.37 -3.97 20.65
N ARG A 85 -0.74 -4.94 19.97
CA ARG A 85 0.30 -5.73 20.57
C ARG A 85 1.36 -4.66 20.70
N ASP A 86 1.48 -4.14 21.93
CA ASP A 86 2.64 -3.44 22.40
C ASP A 86 3.83 -4.41 22.27
N GLU A 87 4.19 -4.78 21.04
CA GLU A 87 5.53 -5.23 20.68
C GLU A 87 6.44 -4.01 20.64
N ARG A 88 6.31 -3.13 21.63
CA ARG A 88 7.39 -2.22 21.96
C ARG A 88 8.49 -3.13 22.46
N LEU A 89 9.46 -3.38 21.60
CA LEU A 89 10.70 -4.00 22.03
C LEU A 89 11.15 -3.29 23.31
N PRO A 90 11.56 -4.04 24.34
CA PRO A 90 12.01 -3.44 25.59
C PRO A 90 13.09 -2.42 25.28
N LEU A 91 12.89 -1.21 25.80
CA LEU A 91 13.80 -0.09 25.59
C LEU A 91 15.23 -0.51 26.02
N SER A 92 16.24 -0.16 25.22
CA SER A 92 17.63 -0.53 25.57
C SER A 92 18.03 0.07 26.93
N PHE A 93 18.95 -0.60 27.62
CA PHE A 93 19.41 -0.13 28.93
C PHE A 93 19.93 1.32 28.90
N HIS A 94 20.71 1.68 27.86
CA HIS A 94 21.21 3.05 27.68
C HIS A 94 20.07 4.07 27.56
N LEU A 95 19.02 3.75 26.81
CA LEU A 95 17.86 4.63 26.66
C LEU A 95 17.07 4.77 27.97
N GLN A 96 17.01 3.72 28.80
CA GLN A 96 16.39 3.79 30.12
C GLN A 96 17.18 4.71 31.07
N VAL A 97 18.51 4.60 31.08
CA VAL A 97 19.39 5.48 31.86
C VAL A 97 19.23 6.93 31.41
N TYR A 98 19.27 7.17 30.10
CA TYR A 98 19.06 8.50 29.52
C TYR A 98 17.70 9.08 29.93
N TYR A 99 16.61 8.30 29.80
CA TYR A 99 15.26 8.73 30.22
C TYR A 99 15.22 9.13 31.70
N LYS A 100 15.88 8.36 32.56
CA LYS A 100 15.97 8.67 34.00
C LYS A 100 16.71 9.99 34.24
N GLU A 101 17.88 10.18 33.63
CA GLU A 101 18.66 11.42 33.80
C GLU A 101 17.90 12.66 33.32
N ILE A 102 17.19 12.56 32.20
CA ILE A 102 16.37 13.66 31.66
C ILE A 102 15.21 13.99 32.60
N THR A 103 14.48 12.99 33.10
CA THR A 103 13.34 13.24 34.02
C THR A 103 13.81 13.79 35.36
N GLU A 104 14.92 13.29 35.90
CA GLU A 104 15.56 13.84 37.11
C GLU A 104 16.06 15.28 36.91
N ALA A 105 16.73 15.58 35.79
CA ALA A 105 17.16 16.93 35.47
C ALA A 105 15.98 17.90 35.27
N SER A 106 14.84 17.39 34.81
CA SER A 106 13.61 18.17 34.61
C SER A 106 12.95 18.58 35.92
N ILE A 107 12.91 17.67 36.91
CA ILE A 107 12.38 17.91 38.26
C ILE A 107 13.38 18.66 39.15
N GLY A 108 14.67 18.58 38.82
CA GLY A 108 15.75 19.17 39.58
C GLY A 108 15.68 20.69 39.70
N THR A 109 16.24 21.22 40.79
CA THR A 109 16.31 22.67 41.06
C THR A 109 17.40 23.39 40.26
N ILE A 110 18.28 22.65 39.58
CA ILE A 110 19.44 23.19 38.86
C ILE A 110 19.04 23.57 37.43
N GLU A 111 18.88 24.86 37.17
CA GLU A 111 18.47 25.40 35.87
C GLU A 111 19.38 25.00 34.70
N GLU A 112 20.71 25.00 34.93
CA GLU A 112 21.68 24.67 33.89
C GLU A 112 21.55 23.22 33.41
N LYS A 113 21.30 22.28 34.33
CA LYS A 113 21.02 20.87 33.98
C LYS A 113 19.71 20.73 33.20
N ARG A 114 18.70 21.54 33.52
CA ARG A 114 17.43 21.55 32.78
C ARG A 114 17.62 22.02 31.34
N LYS A 115 18.38 23.11 31.14
CA LYS A 115 18.72 23.61 29.80
C LYS A 115 19.56 22.61 29.00
N GLU A 116 20.52 21.96 29.63
CA GLU A 116 21.33 20.92 28.99
C GLU A 116 20.49 19.70 28.58
N ALA A 117 19.61 19.23 29.47
CA ALA A 117 18.67 18.16 29.18
C ALA A 117 17.77 18.50 27.96
N LEU A 118 17.23 19.73 27.92
CA LEU A 118 16.44 20.21 26.78
C LEU A 118 17.25 20.28 25.48
N ALA A 119 18.50 20.77 25.55
CA ALA A 119 19.39 20.83 24.39
C ALA A 119 19.75 19.43 23.87
N SER A 120 19.87 18.45 24.77
CA SER A 120 20.09 17.04 24.42
C SER A 120 18.89 16.44 23.69
N LEU A 121 17.68 16.63 24.23
CA LEU A 121 16.43 16.16 23.62
C LEU A 121 16.20 16.72 22.21
N GLN A 122 16.61 17.96 21.95
CA GLN A 122 16.45 18.59 20.64
C GLN A 122 17.37 17.97 19.56
N ARG A 123 18.52 17.41 19.96
CA ARG A 123 19.56 16.92 19.03
C ARG A 123 19.55 15.41 18.87
N ASP A 124 19.06 14.65 19.84
CA ASP A 124 19.16 13.20 19.85
C ASP A 124 18.07 12.52 19.00
N PRO A 125 18.41 11.83 17.89
CA PRO A 125 17.44 11.12 17.05
C PRO A 125 16.82 9.88 17.72
N SER A 126 17.44 9.35 18.78
CA SER A 126 16.95 8.18 19.51
C SER A 126 15.75 8.49 20.41
N ILE A 127 15.44 9.77 20.62
CA ILE A 127 14.27 10.23 21.40
C ILE A 127 12.95 9.65 20.89
N LYS A 128 12.86 9.26 19.60
CA LYS A 128 11.66 8.65 19.00
C LYS A 128 11.17 7.42 19.77
N TYR A 129 12.07 6.68 20.42
CA TYR A 129 11.72 5.52 21.25
C TYR A 129 11.20 5.90 22.65
N LEU A 130 11.45 7.14 23.07
CA LEU A 130 11.09 7.69 24.38
C LEU A 130 9.87 8.62 24.32
N ILE A 131 9.33 8.92 23.14
CA ILE A 131 8.22 9.87 22.99
C ILE A 131 7.05 9.51 23.90
N VAL A 132 6.61 8.26 23.90
CA VAL A 132 5.45 7.86 24.70
C VAL A 132 5.70 7.98 26.21
N PRO A 133 6.79 7.43 26.79
CA PRO A 133 7.05 7.63 28.21
C PRO A 133 7.28 9.11 28.56
N LEU A 134 7.92 9.92 27.71
CA LEU A 134 8.08 11.36 27.93
C LEU A 134 6.73 12.11 27.90
N CYS A 135 5.85 11.82 26.95
CA CYS A 135 4.49 12.38 26.93
C CYS A 135 3.70 11.95 28.17
N SER A 136 3.82 10.69 28.59
CA SER A 136 3.20 10.22 29.81
C SER A 136 3.72 10.95 31.04
N PHE A 137 5.04 11.17 31.13
CA PHE A 137 5.68 11.94 32.19
C PHE A 137 5.16 13.38 32.24
N ILE A 138 5.16 14.08 31.10
CA ILE A 138 4.65 15.46 30.99
C ILE A 138 3.17 15.52 31.37
N PHE A 139 2.37 14.54 30.95
CA PHE A 139 0.94 14.49 31.26
C PHE A 139 0.66 14.17 32.73
N GLN A 140 1.43 13.27 33.34
CA GLN A 140 1.29 12.92 34.75
C GLN A 140 1.76 14.03 35.69
N GLY A 141 2.66 14.89 35.23
CA GLY A 141 3.01 16.15 35.88
C GLY A 141 4.51 16.39 35.94
N ILE A 142 4.89 17.57 35.46
CA ILE A 142 5.96 18.41 36.05
C ILE A 142 5.29 19.27 37.12
#